data_AF-A0A957UE23-F1
#
_entry.id   AF-A0A957UE23-F1
#
_cell.length_a   1.000
_cell.length_b   1.000
_cell.length_c   1.000
_cell.angle_alpha   90.00
_cell.angle_beta   90.00
_cell.angle_gamma   90.00
#
_symmetry.space_group_name_H-M   'P 1'
#
loop_
_entity.id
_entity.type
_entity.pdbx_description
1 polymer ?
#
loop_
_entity_poly.entity_id
_entity_poly.type
_entity_poly.pdbx_seq_one_letter_code
_entity_poly.pdbx_strand_id
1 'polypeptide(L)'
;IDAGDTFAYDVQANQDKEAREQAAAERIFGLLPADQRDEIRALWEEFDARMTPEARFANAMDRLMPALQNYANGGGTWRANGVDYAAVTRRLQPIGDGSDALWEYVAAMLEDAAARGLIAS
;
A
#
# COMPACT_ATOMS: atom_id res chain seq x y z
N ILE A 1 -5.64 -15.40 -14.49
CA ILE A 1 -5.14 -14.57 -13.38
C ILE A 1 -4.15 -13.61 -14.00
N ASP A 2 -4.32 -12.29 -13.80
CA ASP A 2 -3.44 -11.27 -14.38
C ASP A 2 -2.28 -10.95 -13.42
N ALA A 3 -2.23 -9.75 -12.84
CA ALA A 3 -1.12 -9.34 -11.96
C ALA A 3 -1.06 -10.14 -10.64
N GLY A 4 -2.20 -10.50 -10.05
CA GLY A 4 -2.25 -11.10 -8.70
C GLY A 4 -1.83 -10.12 -7.60
N ASP A 5 -1.82 -10.57 -6.35
CA ASP A 5 -1.33 -9.76 -5.23
C ASP A 5 0.20 -9.87 -5.12
N THR A 6 0.87 -8.75 -4.85
CA THR A 6 2.33 -8.70 -4.63
C THR A 6 2.58 -8.28 -3.20
N PHE A 7 3.18 -9.18 -2.41
CA PHE A 7 3.47 -8.90 -1.01
C PHE A 7 4.33 -7.63 -0.88
N ALA A 8 3.87 -6.68 -0.07
CA ALA A 8 4.42 -5.33 -0.03
C ALA A 8 5.91 -5.26 0.39
N TYR A 9 6.43 -6.30 1.04
CA TYR A 9 7.82 -6.38 1.49
C TYR A 9 8.69 -7.33 0.66
N ASP A 10 8.13 -7.99 -0.37
CA ASP A 10 8.89 -8.86 -1.27
C ASP A 10 9.60 -8.04 -2.36
N VAL A 11 10.89 -7.81 -2.19
CA VAL A 11 11.68 -6.98 -3.12
C VAL A 11 11.77 -7.59 -4.52
N GLN A 12 11.78 -8.92 -4.65
CA GLN A 12 11.91 -9.58 -5.95
C GLN A 12 10.59 -9.54 -6.71
N ALA A 13 9.48 -9.88 -6.05
CA ALA A 13 8.16 -9.84 -6.68
C ALA A 13 7.70 -8.42 -7.05
N ASN A 14 8.27 -7.37 -6.44
CA ASN A 14 7.97 -5.99 -6.80
C ASN A 14 8.66 -5.50 -8.08
N GLN A 15 9.67 -6.20 -8.61
CA GLN A 15 10.44 -5.70 -9.76
C GLN A 15 9.64 -5.68 -11.07
N ASP A 16 8.79 -6.69 -11.29
CA ASP A 16 7.97 -6.81 -12.49
C ASP A 16 6.52 -6.38 -12.26
N LYS A 17 6.20 -5.92 -11.04
CA LYS A 17 4.85 -5.59 -10.60
C LYS A 17 4.21 -4.54 -11.50
N GLU A 18 4.90 -3.44 -11.76
CA GLU A 18 4.39 -2.34 -12.59
C GLU A 18 4.02 -2.83 -14.00
N ALA A 19 4.90 -3.62 -14.63
CA ALA A 19 4.64 -4.16 -15.96
C ALA A 19 3.43 -5.12 -15.96
N ARG A 20 3.30 -5.96 -14.92
CA ARG A 20 2.14 -6.85 -14.74
C ARG A 20 0.83 -6.07 -14.52
N GLU A 21 0.87 -5.03 -13.70
CA GLU A 21 -0.29 -4.18 -13.41
C GLU A 21 -0.73 -3.39 -14.64
N GLN A 22 0.20 -2.84 -15.42
CA GLN A 22 -0.12 -2.15 -16.68
C GLN A 22 -0.75 -3.08 -17.71
N ALA A 23 -0.20 -4.29 -17.90
CA ALA A 23 -0.79 -5.28 -18.79
C ALA A 23 -2.19 -5.71 -18.33
N ALA A 24 -2.40 -5.82 -17.01
CA ALA A 24 -3.71 -6.12 -16.44
C ALA A 24 -4.70 -4.97 -16.65
N ALA A 25 -4.29 -3.72 -16.40
CA ALA A 25 -5.10 -2.52 -16.59
C ALA A 25 -5.57 -2.40 -18.05
N GLU A 26 -4.65 -2.54 -19.01
CA GLU A 26 -4.95 -2.51 -20.44
C GLU A 26 -6.02 -3.55 -20.81
N ARG A 27 -5.87 -4.79 -20.33
CA ARG A 27 -6.80 -5.89 -20.61
C ARG A 27 -8.15 -5.71 -19.91
N ILE A 28 -8.15 -5.35 -18.63
CA ILE A 28 -9.35 -5.32 -17.78
C ILE A 28 -10.21 -4.10 -18.13
N PHE A 29 -9.61 -2.91 -18.16
CA PHE A 29 -10.36 -1.70 -18.51
C PHE A 29 -10.78 -1.72 -19.98
N GLY A 30 -10.01 -2.37 -20.86
CA GLY A 30 -10.38 -2.60 -22.26
C GLY A 30 -11.66 -3.42 -22.47
N LEU A 31 -12.21 -4.07 -21.43
CA LEU A 31 -13.51 -4.76 -21.49
C LEU A 31 -14.71 -3.80 -21.38
N LEU A 32 -14.49 -2.56 -20.96
CA LEU A 32 -15.53 -1.58 -20.72
C LEU A 32 -15.84 -0.76 -22.01
N PRO A 33 -17.04 -0.15 -22.10
CA PRO A 33 -17.31 0.92 -23.05
C PRO A 33 -16.24 2.02 -22.99
N ALA A 34 -15.98 2.68 -24.13
CA ALA A 34 -14.84 3.59 -24.27
C ALA A 34 -14.83 4.72 -23.23
N ASP A 35 -15.99 5.31 -22.94
CA ASP A 35 -16.16 6.34 -21.92
C ASP A 35 -15.78 5.83 -20.52
N GLN A 36 -16.28 4.66 -20.13
CA GLN A 36 -15.99 4.05 -18.82
C GLN A 36 -14.54 3.57 -18.71
N ARG A 37 -13.98 2.99 -19.77
CA ARG A 37 -12.58 2.57 -19.84
C ARG A 37 -11.67 3.76 -19.55
N ASP A 38 -11.88 4.86 -20.27
CA ASP A 38 -11.00 6.03 -20.20
C ASP A 38 -11.09 6.69 -18.83
N GLU A 39 -12.30 6.82 -18.27
CA GLU A 39 -12.52 7.35 -16.92
C GLU A 39 -11.87 6.48 -15.83
N ILE A 40 -12.15 5.18 -15.81
CA ILE A 40 -11.66 4.28 -14.75
C ILE A 40 -10.15 4.09 -14.84
N ARG A 41 -9.59 4.02 -16.06
CA ARG A 41 -8.13 3.96 -16.25
C ARG A 41 -7.47 5.22 -15.72
N ALA A 42 -8.01 6.41 -16.03
CA ALA A 42 -7.47 7.67 -15.52
C ALA A 42 -7.49 7.74 -13.99
N LEU A 43 -8.59 7.30 -13.35
CA LEU A 43 -8.69 7.24 -11.88
C LEU A 43 -7.67 6.27 -11.27
N TRP A 44 -7.45 5.12 -11.91
CA TRP A 44 -6.44 4.15 -11.46
C TRP A 44 -5.02 4.72 -11.58
N GLU A 45 -4.67 5.33 -12.72
CA GLU A 45 -3.38 5.98 -12.93
C GLU A 45 -3.14 7.14 -11.95
N GLU A 46 -4.17 7.94 -11.67
CA GLU A 46 -4.13 9.02 -10.69
C GLU A 46 -3.84 8.50 -9.27
N PHE A 47 -4.53 7.42 -8.86
CA PHE A 47 -4.34 6.77 -7.57
C PHE A 47 -2.92 6.21 -7.42
N ASP A 48 -2.44 5.47 -8.43
CA ASP A 48 -1.12 4.82 -8.38
C ASP A 48 0.01 5.86 -8.35
N ALA A 49 -0.11 6.91 -9.17
CA ALA A 49 0.81 8.03 -9.19
C ALA A 49 0.72 8.95 -7.95
N ARG A 50 -0.32 8.82 -7.11
CA ARG A 50 -0.59 9.68 -5.94
C ARG A 50 -0.61 11.17 -6.31
N MET A 51 -1.20 11.48 -7.46
CA MET A 51 -1.06 12.78 -8.11
C MET A 51 -1.85 13.88 -7.38
N THR A 52 -3.10 13.61 -7.02
CA THR A 52 -4.03 14.56 -6.41
C THR A 52 -4.10 14.42 -4.88
N PRO A 53 -4.65 15.41 -4.16
CA PRO A 53 -4.94 15.27 -2.73
C PRO A 53 -5.82 14.04 -2.41
N GLU A 54 -6.84 13.80 -3.23
CA GLU A 54 -7.74 12.65 -3.10
C GLU A 54 -6.99 11.33 -3.28
N ALA A 55 -6.12 11.23 -4.30
CA ALA A 55 -5.30 10.05 -4.54
C ALA A 55 -4.32 9.79 -3.38
N ARG A 56 -3.69 10.85 -2.84
CA ARG A 56 -2.79 10.73 -1.67
C ARG A 56 -3.54 10.25 -0.44
N PHE A 57 -4.73 10.79 -0.18
CA PHE A 57 -5.55 10.38 0.95
C PHE A 57 -6.03 8.93 0.80
N ALA A 58 -6.52 8.53 -0.37
CA ALA A 58 -6.92 7.15 -0.64
C ALA A 58 -5.73 6.19 -0.47
N ASN A 59 -4.55 6.57 -0.94
CA ASN A 59 -3.32 5.79 -0.83
C ASN A 59 -2.81 5.69 0.61
N ALA A 60 -3.03 6.73 1.43
CA ALA A 60 -2.77 6.71 2.86
C ALA A 60 -3.70 5.72 3.58
N MET A 61 -4.99 5.71 3.25
CA MET A 61 -5.96 4.75 3.79
C MET A 61 -5.61 3.31 3.41
N ASP A 62 -5.22 3.07 2.15
CA ASP A 62 -4.74 1.76 1.66
C ASP A 62 -3.55 1.23 2.48
N ARG A 63 -2.61 2.11 2.86
CA ARG A 63 -1.47 1.78 3.72
C ARG A 63 -1.83 1.56 5.18
N LEU A 64 -2.75 2.37 5.69
CA LEU A 64 -3.15 2.35 7.09
C LEU A 64 -3.86 1.03 7.46
N MET A 65 -4.77 0.56 6.61
CA MET A 65 -5.57 -0.65 6.88
C MET A 65 -4.73 -1.89 7.24
N PRO A 66 -3.76 -2.35 6.44
CA PRO A 66 -2.95 -3.52 6.78
C PRO A 66 -2.02 -3.27 7.99
N ALA A 67 -1.62 -2.02 8.25
CA ALA A 67 -0.83 -1.69 9.43
C ALA A 67 -1.65 -1.87 10.72
N LEU A 68 -2.88 -1.36 10.73
CA LEU A 68 -3.83 -1.54 11.83
C LEU A 68 -4.14 -3.03 12.06
N GLN A 69 -4.35 -3.80 10.98
CA GLN A 69 -4.60 -5.24 11.08
C GLN A 69 -3.41 -6.00 11.67
N ASN A 70 -2.19 -5.68 11.25
CA ASN A 70 -1.00 -6.29 11.84
C ASN A 70 -0.87 -5.96 13.33
N TYR A 71 -1.05 -4.68 13.68
CA TYR A 71 -0.99 -4.25 15.08
C TYR A 71 -2.04 -4.94 15.95
N ALA A 72 -3.30 -5.00 15.47
CA ALA A 72 -4.40 -5.64 16.18
C ALA A 72 -4.22 -7.16 16.31
N ASN A 73 -3.58 -7.81 15.34
CA ASN A 73 -3.35 -9.26 15.33
C ASN A 73 -1.94 -9.64 15.82
N GLY A 74 -1.40 -8.92 16.81
CA GLY A 74 -0.16 -9.30 17.48
C GLY A 74 1.07 -9.34 16.57
N GLY A 75 1.09 -8.50 15.53
CA GLY A 75 2.17 -8.41 14.54
C GLY A 75 2.01 -9.31 13.32
N GLY A 76 0.94 -10.13 13.24
CA GLY A 76 0.47 -10.82 12.03
C GLY A 76 1.54 -11.17 10.98
N THR A 77 1.42 -10.54 9.80
CA THR A 77 2.32 -10.74 8.67
C THR A 77 3.70 -10.12 8.89
N TRP A 78 3.84 -9.07 9.71
CA TRP A 78 5.15 -8.53 10.07
C TRP A 78 6.01 -9.59 10.76
N ARG A 79 5.49 -10.24 11.81
CA ARG A 79 6.23 -11.28 12.54
C ARG A 79 6.43 -12.54 11.72
N ALA A 80 5.40 -12.99 11.02
CA ALA A 80 5.47 -14.22 10.23
C ALA A 80 6.55 -14.16 9.14
N ASN A 81 6.84 -12.95 8.63
CA ASN A 81 7.83 -12.73 7.57
C ASN A 81 9.10 -12.01 8.06
N GLY A 82 9.26 -11.80 9.37
CA GLY A 82 10.42 -11.12 9.94
C GLY A 82 10.64 -9.72 9.38
N VAL A 83 9.56 -8.98 9.08
CA VAL A 83 9.65 -7.63 8.53
C VAL A 83 10.21 -6.68 9.59
N ASP A 84 11.29 -5.98 9.26
CA ASP A 84 11.95 -5.03 10.15
C ASP A 84 11.25 -3.67 10.23
N TYR A 85 11.53 -2.94 11.30
CA TYR A 85 10.95 -1.63 11.57
C TYR A 85 11.19 -0.62 10.44
N ALA A 86 12.37 -0.65 9.82
CA ALA A 86 12.72 0.27 8.75
C ALA A 86 11.88 0.02 7.49
N ALA A 87 11.63 -1.25 7.16
CA ALA A 87 10.79 -1.67 6.05
C ALA A 87 9.33 -1.27 6.28
N VAL A 88 8.78 -1.52 7.48
CA VAL A 88 7.41 -1.09 7.83
C VAL A 88 7.29 0.43 7.76
N THR A 89 8.22 1.16 8.38
CA THR A 89 8.20 2.63 8.40
C THR A 89 8.26 3.21 6.99
N ARG A 90 9.17 2.71 6.15
CA ARG A 90 9.29 3.14 4.74
C ARG A 90 8.01 2.88 3.94
N ARG A 91 7.33 1.75 4.16
CA ARG A 91 6.07 1.41 3.48
C ARG A 91 4.94 2.38 3.87
N LEU A 92 4.93 2.82 5.13
CA LEU A 92 3.85 3.63 5.71
C LEU A 92 4.12 5.14 5.64
N GLN A 93 5.36 5.59 5.44
CA GLN A 93 5.72 7.01 5.32
C GLN A 93 4.79 7.83 4.39
N PRO A 94 4.34 7.31 3.22
CA PRO A 94 3.42 8.04 2.35
C PRO A 94 2.08 8.42 2.97
N ILE A 95 1.70 7.88 4.13
CA ILE A 95 0.51 8.31 4.88
C ILE A 95 0.59 9.81 5.19
N GLY A 96 1.79 10.33 5.49
CA GLY A 96 2.00 11.76 5.74
C GLY A 96 1.67 12.65 4.54
N ASP A 97 1.86 12.15 3.31
CA ASP A 97 1.50 12.90 2.10
C ASP A 97 -0.03 13.11 1.97
N GLY A 98 -0.83 12.25 2.63
CA GLY A 98 -2.29 12.31 2.64
C GLY A 98 -2.89 12.92 3.91
N SER A 99 -2.23 12.77 5.06
CA SER A 99 -2.66 13.36 6.34
C SER A 99 -1.56 13.30 7.41
N ASP A 100 -1.13 14.47 7.89
CA ASP A 100 -0.18 14.59 9.00
C ASP A 100 -0.71 13.92 10.28
N ALA A 101 -1.98 14.14 10.62
CA ALA A 101 -2.60 13.58 11.83
C ALA A 101 -2.64 12.03 11.80
N LEU A 102 -2.89 11.43 10.62
CA LEU A 102 -2.81 9.97 10.49
C LEU A 102 -1.36 9.49 10.61
N TRP A 103 -0.40 10.23 10.07
CA TRP A 103 1.01 9.87 10.19
C TRP A 103 1.51 9.92 11.64
N GLU A 104 1.16 10.96 12.40
CA GLU A 104 1.49 11.05 13.83
C GLU A 104 0.96 9.84 14.62
N TYR A 105 -0.30 9.48 14.36
CA TYR A 105 -0.91 8.29 14.98
C TYR A 105 -0.17 6.99 14.59
N VAL A 106 0.14 6.81 13.30
CA VAL A 106 0.84 5.61 12.82
C VAL A 106 2.25 5.54 13.37
N ALA A 107 2.99 6.64 13.41
CA ALA A 107 4.34 6.67 13.95
C ALA A 107 4.36 6.23 15.43
N ALA A 108 3.46 6.79 16.25
CA ALA A 108 3.32 6.37 17.65
C ALA A 108 2.92 4.88 17.79
N MET A 109 2.02 4.40 16.92
CA MET A 109 1.63 2.98 16.88
C MET A 109 2.81 2.08 16.52
N LEU A 110 3.67 2.47 15.58
CA LEU A 110 4.85 1.69 15.19
C LEU A 110 5.87 1.61 16.33
N GLU A 111 6.11 2.71 17.05
CA GLU A 111 6.97 2.71 18.23
C GLU A 111 6.46 1.75 19.31
N ASP A 112 5.16 1.78 19.62
CA ASP A 112 4.54 0.82 20.54
C ASP A 112 4.65 -0.63 20.03
N ALA A 113 4.41 -0.84 18.73
CA ALA A 113 4.53 -2.15 18.11
C ALA A 113 5.95 -2.73 18.24
N ALA A 114 6.97 -1.90 18.03
CA ALA A 114 8.37 -2.27 18.22
C ALA A 114 8.68 -2.59 19.69
N ALA A 115 8.24 -1.74 20.63
CA ALA A 115 8.43 -1.96 22.06
C ALA A 115 7.78 -3.27 22.55
N ARG A 116 6.67 -3.68 21.93
CA ARG A 116 5.96 -4.94 22.20
C ARG A 116 6.50 -6.14 21.43
N GLY A 117 7.53 -5.97 20.60
CA GLY A 117 8.11 -7.04 19.78
C GLY A 117 7.17 -7.57 18.70
N LEU A 118 6.25 -6.72 18.21
CA LEU A 118 5.34 -7.05 17.10
C LEU A 118 6.00 -6.86 15.74
N ILE A 119 7.08 -6.08 15.69
CA ILE A 119 7.90 -5.82 14.51
C ILE A 119 9.33 -6.25 14.84
N ALA A 120 10.06 -6.82 13.88
CA ALA A 120 11.46 -7.13 14.08
C ALA A 120 12.29 -5.85 14.24
N SER A 121 13.32 -5.91 15.10
CA SER A 121 14.27 -4.83 15.36
C SER A 121 15.10 -4.51 14.13
#